data_AF-A0A443SKS3-F1
#
_entry.id   AF-A0A443SKS3-F1
#
_cell.length_a   1.000
_cell.length_b   1.000
_cell.length_c   1.000
_cell.angle_alpha   90.00
_cell.angle_beta   90.00
_cell.angle_gamma   90.00
#
_symmetry.space_group_name_H-M   'P 1'
#
loop_
_entity.id
_entity.type
_entity.pdbx_description
1 polymer ?
#
loop_
_entity_poly.entity_id
_entity_poly.type
_entity_poly.pdbx_seq_one_letter_code
_entity_poly.pdbx_strand_id
1 'polypeptide(L)'
;MLLLQSNRGRKRKGARIKAQMENRKRAIQRKLEEKNKPPKKWVPPNLRIEKSNIGVTSRRYNEDLLLDLPPDDVYHCEGFKQIAYSLAEAIKFHQETHHPTMYNEPNAVVDAFVELNLRTKKKTKFLSAFTGMLMMPHEFDFKQSRRLVVICKKPEDQEKALNLGASIVGSNDVIKQLKSKNLTSIDFDHILCHSDMLIELAEVRGILKEHFPNKLKGNYGTDIEALMKKFTNSIEYKCVRDDFEPDFGTISVPFGRLNCKEEHLLENLVAVLQKIEGHQPKDAPGEFITRVLIKSKPSSEEFRIRHWDLLENYEDPYAVESENDSNEEMNELRQ
;
A
#
# COMPACT_ATOMS: atom_id res chain seq x y z
N MET A 1 -39.96 -11.40 -56.81
CA MET A 1 -39.67 -11.09 -55.38
C MET A 1 -40.38 -11.99 -54.36
N LEU A 2 -41.54 -12.60 -54.65
CA LEU A 2 -42.33 -13.40 -53.67
C LEU A 2 -41.69 -14.73 -53.22
N LEU A 3 -40.93 -15.42 -54.08
CA LEU A 3 -40.27 -16.70 -53.73
C LEU A 3 -39.12 -16.56 -52.71
N LEU A 4 -38.41 -15.42 -52.71
CA LEU A 4 -37.32 -15.14 -51.77
C LEU A 4 -37.82 -14.83 -50.35
N GLN A 5 -39.01 -14.22 -50.21
CA GLN A 5 -39.64 -13.96 -48.91
C GLN A 5 -40.20 -15.26 -48.28
N SER A 6 -40.78 -16.15 -49.09
CA SER A 6 -41.27 -17.48 -48.66
C SER A 6 -40.14 -18.37 -48.11
N ASN A 7 -39.00 -18.44 -48.81
CA ASN A 7 -37.84 -19.23 -48.40
C ASN A 7 -37.15 -18.69 -47.13
N ARG A 8 -37.14 -17.37 -46.91
CA ARG A 8 -36.65 -16.74 -45.67
C ARG A 8 -37.54 -17.07 -44.46
N GLY A 9 -38.86 -17.10 -44.63
CA GLY A 9 -39.81 -17.48 -43.58
C GLY A 9 -39.71 -18.95 -43.17
N ARG A 10 -39.50 -19.86 -44.13
CA ARG A 10 -39.32 -21.31 -43.89
C ARG A 10 -38.02 -21.61 -43.16
N LYS A 11 -36.90 -20.94 -43.52
CA LYS A 11 -35.62 -21.03 -42.81
C LYS A 11 -35.71 -20.51 -41.37
N ARG A 12 -36.42 -19.40 -41.12
CA ARG A 12 -36.68 -18.87 -39.77
C ARG A 12 -37.53 -19.80 -38.91
N LYS A 13 -38.57 -20.44 -39.49
CA LYS A 13 -39.37 -21.47 -38.78
C LYS A 13 -38.52 -22.69 -38.41
N GLY A 14 -37.66 -23.19 -39.31
CA GLY A 14 -36.76 -24.32 -39.03
C GLY A 14 -35.75 -24.02 -37.91
N ALA A 15 -35.13 -22.83 -37.93
CA ALA A 15 -34.23 -22.39 -36.86
C ALA A 15 -34.93 -22.29 -35.50
N ARG A 16 -36.19 -21.79 -35.47
CA ARG A 16 -36.99 -21.68 -34.25
C ARG A 16 -37.33 -23.05 -33.65
N ILE A 17 -37.68 -24.02 -34.49
CA ILE A 17 -37.97 -25.40 -34.06
C ILE A 17 -36.70 -26.05 -33.50
N LYS A 18 -35.55 -25.85 -34.15
CA LYS A 18 -34.26 -26.36 -33.67
C LYS A 18 -33.88 -25.78 -32.30
N ALA A 19 -34.03 -24.46 -32.12
CA ALA A 19 -33.80 -23.79 -30.84
C ALA A 19 -34.76 -24.27 -29.73
N GLN A 20 -36.04 -24.51 -30.05
CA GLN A 20 -37.01 -25.08 -29.11
C GLN A 20 -36.63 -26.49 -28.66
N MET A 21 -36.17 -27.34 -29.60
CA MET A 21 -35.70 -28.68 -29.25
C MET A 21 -34.43 -28.65 -28.39
N GLU A 22 -33.48 -27.76 -28.68
CA GLU A 22 -32.25 -27.60 -27.90
C GLU A 22 -32.53 -27.10 -26.48
N ASN A 23 -33.42 -26.11 -26.33
CA ASN A 23 -33.86 -25.64 -25.02
C ASN A 23 -34.57 -26.73 -24.22
N ARG A 24 -35.39 -27.56 -24.89
CA ARG A 24 -36.06 -28.70 -24.24
C ARG A 24 -35.06 -29.75 -23.78
N LYS A 25 -34.02 -30.05 -24.57
CA LYS A 25 -32.92 -30.94 -24.18
C LYS A 25 -32.15 -30.39 -22.97
N ARG A 26 -31.78 -29.11 -22.98
CA ARG A 26 -31.11 -28.45 -21.84
C ARG A 26 -31.97 -28.47 -20.57
N ALA A 27 -33.28 -28.27 -20.71
CA ALA A 27 -34.20 -28.33 -19.57
C ALA A 27 -34.31 -29.75 -18.97
N ILE A 28 -34.34 -30.78 -19.82
CA ILE A 28 -34.32 -32.18 -19.37
C ILE A 28 -33.00 -32.49 -18.66
N GLN A 29 -31.88 -32.03 -19.21
CA GLN A 29 -30.55 -32.25 -18.64
C GLN A 29 -30.39 -31.56 -17.28
N ARG A 30 -30.85 -30.31 -17.12
CA ARG A 30 -30.89 -29.62 -15.82
C ARG A 30 -31.73 -30.37 -14.78
N LYS A 31 -32.89 -30.91 -15.17
CA LYS A 31 -33.74 -31.72 -14.27
C LYS A 31 -33.07 -33.04 -13.88
N LEU A 32 -32.31 -33.66 -14.78
CA LEU A 32 -31.53 -34.85 -14.49
C LEU A 32 -30.38 -34.54 -13.53
N GLU A 33 -29.64 -33.46 -13.79
CA GLU A 33 -28.57 -32.97 -12.91
C GLU A 33 -29.10 -32.60 -11.52
N GLU A 34 -30.29 -32.02 -11.43
CA GLU A 34 -30.93 -31.65 -10.16
C GLU A 34 -31.39 -32.88 -9.37
N LYS A 35 -31.91 -33.91 -10.04
CA LYS A 35 -32.21 -35.21 -9.43
C LYS A 35 -30.96 -35.96 -8.96
N ASN A 36 -29.85 -35.83 -9.70
CA ASN A 36 -28.59 -36.52 -9.40
C ASN A 36 -27.70 -35.74 -8.42
N LYS A 37 -28.05 -34.49 -8.07
CA LYS A 37 -27.30 -33.74 -7.06
C LYS A 37 -27.50 -34.41 -5.70
N PRO A 38 -26.42 -34.69 -4.95
CA PRO A 38 -26.55 -35.19 -3.59
C PRO A 38 -27.35 -34.17 -2.76
N PRO A 39 -28.17 -34.64 -1.79
CA PRO A 39 -28.93 -33.74 -0.93
C PRO A 39 -27.98 -32.77 -0.24
N LYS A 40 -28.31 -31.48 -0.26
CA LYS A 40 -27.52 -30.46 0.44
C LYS A 40 -27.52 -30.82 1.93
N LYS A 41 -26.38 -31.29 2.43
CA LYS A 41 -26.20 -31.60 3.85
C LYS A 41 -26.31 -30.29 4.63
N TRP A 42 -27.31 -30.18 5.49
CA TRP A 42 -27.45 -29.02 6.37
C TRP A 42 -26.29 -29.02 7.36
N VAL A 43 -25.58 -27.89 7.43
CA VAL A 43 -24.50 -27.68 8.40
C VAL A 43 -24.97 -26.58 9.34
N PRO A 44 -24.92 -26.81 10.67
CA PRO A 44 -25.25 -25.78 11.65
C PRO A 44 -24.43 -24.51 11.38
N PRO A 45 -24.99 -23.30 11.52
CA PRO A 45 -24.27 -22.04 11.28
C PRO A 45 -22.94 -21.97 12.05
N ASN A 46 -22.92 -22.51 13.27
CA ASN A 46 -21.78 -22.48 14.19
C ASN A 46 -20.63 -23.40 13.75
N LEU A 47 -20.91 -24.40 12.90
CA LEU A 47 -19.94 -25.34 12.32
C LEU A 47 -19.62 -24.99 10.86
N ARG A 48 -20.22 -23.94 10.33
CA ARG A 48 -19.93 -23.39 9.01
C ARG A 48 -18.71 -22.47 9.12
N ILE A 49 -17.58 -23.05 9.56
CA ILE A 49 -16.29 -22.39 9.44
C ILE A 49 -16.00 -22.32 7.94
N GLU A 50 -15.83 -21.11 7.41
CA GLU A 50 -15.38 -20.96 6.02
C GLU A 50 -14.04 -21.68 5.90
N LYS A 51 -13.96 -22.69 5.03
CA LYS A 51 -12.73 -23.48 4.85
C LYS A 51 -11.50 -22.64 4.48
N SER A 52 -11.71 -21.39 4.04
CA SER A 52 -10.67 -20.40 3.78
C SER A 52 -9.97 -19.88 5.04
N ASN A 53 -10.61 -19.97 6.22
CA ASN A 53 -10.11 -19.34 7.46
C ASN A 53 -9.55 -20.37 8.45
N ILE A 54 -9.55 -21.65 8.09
CA ILE A 54 -8.99 -22.72 8.93
C ILE A 54 -7.46 -22.66 8.81
N GLY A 55 -6.80 -22.17 9.87
CA GLY A 55 -5.33 -22.09 9.95
C GLY A 55 -4.72 -20.73 9.59
N VAL A 56 -5.54 -19.69 9.39
CA VAL A 56 -5.03 -18.33 9.20
C VAL A 56 -4.79 -17.72 10.57
N THR A 57 -3.52 -17.62 10.97
CA THR A 57 -3.11 -16.84 12.14
C THR A 57 -3.05 -15.37 11.75
N SER A 58 -3.41 -14.49 12.69
CA SER A 58 -3.19 -13.05 12.54
C SER A 58 -1.72 -12.78 12.22
N ARG A 59 -1.47 -11.92 11.22
CA ARG A 59 -0.11 -11.45 10.91
C ARG A 59 0.28 -10.24 11.78
N ARG A 60 -0.69 -9.65 12.46
CA ARG A 60 -0.49 -8.51 13.32
C ARG A 60 0.29 -8.93 14.56
N TYR A 61 1.29 -8.13 14.91
CA TYR A 61 1.98 -8.29 16.17
C TYR A 61 1.04 -7.92 17.32
N ASN A 62 0.85 -8.87 18.24
CA ASN A 62 -0.06 -8.70 19.36
C ASN A 62 0.70 -8.82 20.68
N GLU A 63 0.96 -7.67 21.30
CA GLU A 63 1.75 -7.58 22.54
C GLU A 63 1.04 -8.22 23.74
N ASP A 64 -0.30 -8.24 23.74
CA ASP A 64 -1.10 -8.77 24.85
C ASP A 64 -0.92 -10.28 25.06
N LEU A 65 -0.45 -10.98 24.03
CA LEU A 65 -0.20 -12.43 24.07
C LEU A 65 1.22 -12.79 24.49
N LEU A 66 2.08 -11.78 24.69
CA LEU A 66 3.50 -11.96 24.96
C LEU A 66 3.82 -11.63 26.42
N LEU A 67 4.82 -12.33 26.96
CA LEU A 67 5.41 -11.99 28.26
C LEU A 67 6.12 -10.64 28.15
N ASP A 68 6.33 -9.99 29.29
CA ASP A 68 7.05 -8.72 29.38
C ASP A 68 8.52 -8.85 28.95
N LEU A 69 9.38 -7.88 29.30
CA LEU A 69 10.78 -7.98 28.93
C LEU A 69 11.41 -9.24 29.56
N PRO A 70 12.25 -9.97 28.80
CA PRO A 70 12.87 -11.19 29.28
C PRO A 70 13.82 -10.88 30.45
N PRO A 71 13.83 -11.70 31.51
CA PRO A 71 14.69 -11.48 32.67
C PRO A 71 16.17 -11.79 32.40
N ASP A 72 16.43 -12.68 31.43
CA ASP A 72 17.76 -13.15 31.07
C ASP A 72 18.20 -12.59 29.71
N ASP A 73 19.52 -12.49 29.51
CA ASP A 73 20.11 -12.03 28.24
C ASP A 73 19.84 -12.97 27.06
N VAL A 74 19.56 -14.26 27.33
CA VAL A 74 19.29 -15.28 26.32
C VAL A 74 17.87 -15.81 26.49
N TYR A 75 17.03 -15.52 25.50
CA TYR A 75 15.61 -15.86 25.54
C TYR A 75 15.08 -16.19 24.14
N HIS A 76 13.93 -16.87 24.09
CA HIS A 76 13.23 -17.12 22.83
C HIS A 76 12.38 -15.91 22.45
N CYS A 77 12.74 -15.22 21.36
CA CYS A 77 12.08 -13.98 20.92
C CYS A 77 10.57 -14.12 20.66
N GLU A 78 10.05 -15.32 20.38
CA GLU A 78 8.63 -15.55 20.09
C GLU A 78 7.71 -15.38 21.32
N GLY A 79 8.25 -15.52 22.53
CA GLY A 79 7.46 -15.51 23.77
C GLY A 79 7.43 -14.18 24.52
N PHE A 80 8.28 -13.23 24.15
CA PHE A 80 8.49 -11.98 24.88
C PHE A 80 8.23 -10.76 24.00
N LYS A 81 7.86 -9.64 24.61
CA LYS A 81 7.74 -8.35 23.92
C LYS A 81 9.07 -7.95 23.30
N GLN A 82 9.02 -7.44 22.07
CA GLN A 82 10.20 -6.98 21.34
C GLN A 82 10.75 -5.71 21.99
N ILE A 83 12.04 -5.74 22.32
CA ILE A 83 12.78 -4.58 22.80
C ILE A 83 12.75 -3.48 21.73
N ALA A 84 12.36 -2.27 22.13
CA ALA A 84 12.39 -1.10 21.26
C ALA A 84 13.73 -0.37 21.41
N TYR A 85 14.44 -0.21 20.31
CA TYR A 85 15.76 0.42 20.22
C TYR A 85 15.64 1.86 19.73
N SER A 86 16.68 2.66 20.00
CA SER A 86 16.87 3.92 19.30
C SER A 86 17.28 3.68 17.84
N LEU A 87 17.07 4.68 16.97
CA LEU A 87 17.47 4.57 15.57
C LEU A 87 18.99 4.39 15.42
N ALA A 88 19.79 5.08 16.24
CA ALA A 88 21.25 4.99 16.21
C ALA A 88 21.75 3.57 16.53
N GLU A 89 21.19 2.94 17.57
CA GLU A 89 21.50 1.54 17.92
C GLU A 89 21.12 0.59 16.79
N ALA A 90 19.92 0.72 16.23
CA ALA A 90 19.46 -0.13 15.14
C ALA A 90 20.33 0.00 13.88
N ILE A 91 20.79 1.21 13.54
CA ILE A 91 21.74 1.42 12.43
C ILE A 91 23.07 0.75 12.73
N LYS A 92 23.59 0.88 13.95
CA LYS A 92 24.85 0.24 14.36
C LYS A 92 24.78 -1.27 14.25
N PHE A 93 23.69 -1.90 14.71
CA PHE A 93 23.49 -3.35 14.56
C PHE A 93 23.44 -3.77 13.09
N HIS A 94 22.77 -2.98 12.24
CA HIS A 94 22.78 -3.25 10.80
C HIS A 94 24.17 -3.04 10.17
N GLN A 95 24.97 -2.08 10.63
CA GLN A 95 26.36 -1.92 10.16
C GLN A 95 27.25 -3.11 10.56
N GLU A 96 27.04 -3.67 11.75
CA GLU A 96 27.76 -4.87 12.22
C GLU A 96 27.39 -6.11 11.39
N THR A 97 26.11 -6.30 11.09
CA THR A 97 25.68 -7.41 10.21
C THR A 97 26.20 -7.26 8.78
N HIS A 98 26.22 -6.04 8.24
CA HIS A 98 26.66 -5.76 6.86
C HIS A 98 28.17 -5.61 6.71
N HIS A 99 28.94 -5.87 7.78
CA HIS A 99 30.40 -5.82 7.77
C HIS A 99 30.99 -6.69 6.66
N PRO A 100 32.15 -6.32 6.06
CA PRO A 100 32.83 -7.10 5.02
C PRO A 100 33.06 -8.58 5.33
N THR A 101 33.24 -8.92 6.61
CA THR A 101 33.44 -10.30 7.08
C THR A 101 32.15 -11.13 7.08
N MET A 102 30.98 -10.48 7.11
CA MET A 102 29.67 -11.10 7.24
C MET A 102 28.95 -11.10 5.88
N TYR A 103 28.08 -10.11 5.62
CA TYR A 103 27.34 -10.02 4.36
C TYR A 103 28.07 -9.26 3.25
N ASN A 104 29.13 -8.52 3.58
CA ASN A 104 29.95 -7.77 2.61
C ASN A 104 29.17 -6.75 1.76
N GLU A 105 28.22 -6.05 2.38
CA GLU A 105 27.43 -4.99 1.74
C GLU A 105 27.33 -3.74 2.63
N PRO A 106 28.45 -3.02 2.87
CA PRO A 106 28.47 -1.88 3.80
C PRO A 106 27.61 -0.67 3.35
N ASN A 107 27.23 -0.63 2.06
CA ASN A 107 26.39 0.43 1.47
C ASN A 107 24.94 -0.04 1.25
N ALA A 108 24.48 -1.03 1.99
CA ALA A 108 23.12 -1.55 1.85
C ALA A 108 22.05 -0.48 2.14
N VAL A 109 20.89 -0.67 1.53
CA VAL A 109 19.72 0.20 1.70
C VAL A 109 19.03 -0.14 3.01
N VAL A 110 18.60 0.90 3.72
CA VAL A 110 17.86 0.77 4.97
C VAL A 110 16.39 1.08 4.71
N ASP A 111 15.55 0.08 4.99
CA ASP A 111 14.11 0.12 4.82
C ASP A 111 13.42 0.28 6.18
N ALA A 112 12.46 1.20 6.25
CA ALA A 112 11.52 1.30 7.34
C ALA A 112 10.26 0.51 6.99
N PHE A 113 9.98 -0.53 7.77
CA PHE A 113 8.76 -1.30 7.72
C PHE A 113 7.79 -0.81 8.79
N VAL A 114 6.69 -0.21 8.36
CA VAL A 114 5.71 0.45 9.21
C VAL A 114 4.41 -0.34 9.17
N GLU A 115 3.93 -0.71 10.35
CA GLU A 115 2.62 -1.33 10.55
C GLU A 115 1.59 -0.27 10.92
N LEU A 116 0.43 -0.39 10.28
CA LEU A 116 -0.64 0.58 10.35
C LEU A 116 -1.95 -0.04 10.80
N ASN A 117 -2.69 0.73 11.58
CA ASN A 117 -4.07 0.50 11.93
C ASN A 117 -4.97 1.31 10.99
N LEU A 118 -5.67 0.61 10.10
CA LEU A 118 -6.51 1.19 9.06
C LEU A 118 -7.97 1.38 9.50
N ARG A 119 -8.26 1.34 10.81
CA ARG A 119 -9.60 1.56 11.34
C ARG A 119 -10.07 2.98 11.08
N THR A 120 -11.36 3.11 10.80
CA THR A 120 -12.02 4.42 10.75
C THR A 120 -13.07 4.49 11.86
N LYS A 121 -13.67 5.67 12.04
CA LYS A 121 -14.83 5.87 12.95
C LYS A 121 -15.91 4.79 12.83
N LYS A 122 -16.16 4.29 11.61
CA LYS A 122 -17.13 3.23 11.36
C LYS A 122 -16.44 1.87 11.42
N LYS A 123 -16.89 1.00 12.33
CA LYS A 123 -16.33 -0.36 12.52
C LYS A 123 -16.24 -1.21 11.25
N THR A 124 -17.15 -1.01 10.29
CA THR A 124 -17.20 -1.79 9.05
C THR A 124 -16.44 -1.16 7.88
N LYS A 125 -15.94 0.07 8.04
CA LYS A 125 -15.22 0.79 7.00
C LYS A 125 -13.76 0.93 7.41
N PHE A 126 -12.89 0.40 6.56
CA PHE A 126 -11.44 0.53 6.73
C PHE A 126 -10.86 1.49 5.69
N LEU A 127 -9.72 2.07 6.00
CA LEU A 127 -8.98 2.89 5.06
C LEU A 127 -8.59 2.02 3.85
N SER A 128 -8.80 2.54 2.64
CA SER A 128 -8.35 1.86 1.42
C SER A 128 -6.83 1.91 1.33
N ALA A 129 -6.24 0.95 0.62
CA ALA A 129 -4.84 1.05 0.22
C ALA A 129 -4.58 2.41 -0.45
N PHE A 130 -3.48 3.03 -0.09
CA PHE A 130 -3.08 4.32 -0.62
C PHE A 130 -1.62 4.30 -1.03
N THR A 131 -1.31 5.15 -1.99
CA THR A 131 0.05 5.38 -2.46
C THR A 131 0.40 6.82 -2.10
N GLY A 132 1.56 7.00 -1.49
CA GLY A 132 2.12 8.31 -1.21
C GLY A 132 3.49 8.46 -1.84
N MET A 133 3.89 9.71 -2.00
CA MET A 133 5.22 10.08 -2.50
C MET A 133 5.79 11.15 -1.59
N LEU A 134 7.07 11.00 -1.26
CA LEU A 134 7.80 11.90 -0.38
C LEU A 134 9.13 12.27 -1.02
N MET A 135 9.42 13.57 -1.03
CA MET A 135 10.78 14.04 -1.30
C MET A 135 11.53 14.00 0.02
N MET A 136 12.63 13.24 0.07
CA MET A 136 13.42 13.14 1.29
C MET A 136 14.14 14.46 1.56
N PRO A 137 14.26 14.88 2.84
CA PRO A 137 15.11 16.01 3.22
C PRO A 137 16.56 15.83 2.76
N HIS A 138 17.11 14.62 2.96
CA HIS A 138 18.45 14.25 2.52
C HIS A 138 18.36 13.20 1.42
N GLU A 139 18.83 13.58 0.23
CA GLU A 139 18.90 12.67 -0.91
C GLU A 139 19.96 11.58 -0.67
N PHE A 140 19.67 10.37 -1.12
CA PHE A 140 20.60 9.25 -1.11
C PHE A 140 20.52 8.51 -2.45
N ASP A 141 21.55 7.70 -2.73
CA ASP A 141 21.71 7.00 -4.00
C ASP A 141 20.70 5.84 -4.19
N PHE A 142 19.41 6.15 -4.26
CA PHE A 142 18.36 5.18 -4.50
C PHE A 142 17.48 5.66 -5.64
N LYS A 143 17.83 5.22 -6.86
CA LYS A 143 17.06 5.54 -8.06
C LYS A 143 16.03 4.44 -8.30
N GLN A 144 14.78 4.74 -7.96
CA GLN A 144 13.65 3.90 -8.35
C GLN A 144 13.35 4.15 -9.83
N SER A 145 13.55 3.15 -10.68
CA SER A 145 13.16 3.25 -12.09
C SER A 145 11.63 3.35 -12.19
N ARG A 146 11.12 4.47 -12.71
CA ARG A 146 9.69 4.69 -12.93
C ARG A 146 9.42 5.03 -14.38
N ARG A 147 8.33 4.49 -14.91
CA ARG A 147 7.85 4.79 -16.26
C ARG A 147 6.85 5.91 -16.18
N LEU A 148 7.31 7.11 -16.53
CA LEU A 148 6.54 8.34 -16.50
C LEU A 148 5.99 8.65 -17.89
N VAL A 149 4.68 8.90 -17.95
CA VAL A 149 4.00 9.39 -19.16
C VAL A 149 3.64 10.85 -18.94
N VAL A 150 4.09 11.73 -19.83
CA VAL A 150 3.81 13.17 -19.74
C VAL A 150 2.86 13.60 -20.85
N ILE A 151 1.79 14.28 -20.45
CA ILE A 151 0.76 14.78 -21.37
C ILE A 151 0.72 16.30 -21.33
N CYS A 152 1.09 16.92 -22.44
CA CYS A 152 1.18 18.38 -22.59
C CYS A 152 1.08 18.83 -24.03
N LYS A 153 0.57 20.04 -24.27
CA LYS A 153 0.33 20.54 -25.62
C LYS A 153 1.53 21.24 -26.24
N LYS A 154 2.32 21.96 -25.42
CA LYS A 154 3.45 22.77 -25.88
C LYS A 154 4.65 21.88 -26.23
N PRO A 155 5.28 22.06 -27.41
CA PRO A 155 6.42 21.25 -27.82
C PRO A 155 7.65 21.48 -26.93
N GLU A 156 7.88 22.71 -26.45
CA GLU A 156 8.98 23.03 -25.55
C GLU A 156 8.93 22.22 -24.25
N ASP A 157 7.73 22.07 -23.67
CA ASP A 157 7.56 21.30 -22.44
C ASP A 157 7.66 19.79 -22.70
N GLN A 158 7.35 19.34 -23.92
CA GLN A 158 7.56 17.95 -24.33
C GLN A 158 9.05 17.63 -24.43
N GLU A 159 9.85 18.51 -25.05
CA GLU A 159 11.30 18.35 -25.14
C GLU A 159 11.96 18.33 -23.75
N LYS A 160 11.54 19.24 -22.85
CA LYS A 160 12.01 19.24 -21.45
C LYS A 160 11.68 17.93 -20.74
N ALA A 161 10.47 17.41 -20.90
CA ALA A 161 10.07 16.14 -20.30
C ALA A 161 10.91 14.95 -20.82
N LEU A 162 11.18 14.92 -22.13
CA LEU A 162 12.06 13.90 -22.74
C LEU A 162 13.49 13.99 -22.19
N ASN A 163 14.04 15.20 -22.07
CA ASN A 163 15.38 15.42 -21.51
C ASN A 163 15.50 14.98 -20.04
N LEU A 164 14.40 15.03 -19.29
CA LEU A 164 14.32 14.57 -17.89
C LEU A 164 14.03 13.07 -17.74
N GLY A 165 14.00 12.32 -18.85
CA GLY A 165 13.86 10.86 -18.85
C GLY A 165 12.41 10.35 -18.83
N ALA A 166 11.44 11.16 -19.29
CA ALA A 166 10.08 10.66 -19.49
C ALA A 166 10.05 9.53 -20.53
N SER A 167 9.32 8.45 -20.23
CA SER A 167 9.25 7.28 -21.11
C SER A 167 8.40 7.53 -22.35
N ILE A 168 7.28 8.24 -22.20
CA ILE A 168 6.38 8.62 -23.28
C ILE A 168 5.96 10.06 -23.05
N VAL A 169 6.03 10.87 -24.10
CA VAL A 169 5.61 12.26 -24.08
C VAL A 169 4.71 12.52 -25.27
N GLY A 170 3.61 13.24 -25.05
CA GLY A 170 2.77 13.68 -26.15
C GLY A 170 1.54 14.46 -25.70
N SER A 171 0.60 14.63 -26.63
CA SER A 171 -0.64 15.38 -26.40
C SER A 171 -1.87 14.48 -26.68
N ASN A 172 -2.60 14.78 -27.75
CA ASN A 172 -3.79 14.05 -28.17
C ASN A 172 -3.48 12.63 -28.66
N ASP A 173 -2.28 12.38 -29.16
CA ASP A 173 -1.93 11.07 -29.71
C ASP A 173 -1.77 10.02 -28.61
N VAL A 174 -1.21 10.40 -27.45
CA VAL A 174 -1.15 9.54 -26.26
C VAL A 174 -2.55 9.27 -25.72
N ILE A 175 -3.44 10.27 -25.74
CA ILE A 175 -4.85 10.07 -25.33
C ILE A 175 -5.56 9.09 -26.27
N LYS A 176 -5.32 9.16 -27.59
CA LYS A 176 -5.85 8.17 -28.55
C LYS A 176 -5.31 6.77 -28.29
N GLN A 177 -4.02 6.63 -27.97
CA GLN A 177 -3.41 5.34 -27.62
C GLN A 177 -3.98 4.75 -26.32
N LEU A 178 -4.28 5.60 -25.33
CA LEU A 178 -4.99 5.21 -24.11
C LEU A 178 -6.42 4.75 -24.41
N LYS A 179 -7.14 5.45 -25.31
CA LYS A 179 -8.49 5.05 -25.75
C LYS A 179 -8.50 3.72 -26.50
N SER A 180 -7.52 3.51 -27.38
CA SER A 180 -7.41 2.27 -28.16
C SER A 180 -6.90 1.09 -27.34
N LYS A 181 -6.56 1.30 -26.05
CA LYS A 181 -5.96 0.31 -25.14
C LYS A 181 -4.61 -0.22 -25.62
N ASN A 182 -3.89 0.55 -26.44
CA ASN A 182 -2.51 0.24 -26.80
C ASN A 182 -1.56 0.53 -25.64
N LEU A 183 -1.90 1.53 -24.82
CA LEU A 183 -1.19 1.88 -23.61
C LEU A 183 -2.06 1.51 -22.40
N THR A 184 -1.59 0.57 -21.57
CA THR A 184 -2.31 0.06 -20.41
C THR A 184 -1.56 0.42 -19.12
N SER A 185 -2.22 0.30 -17.96
CA SER A 185 -1.62 0.49 -16.62
C SER A 185 -0.38 -0.38 -16.34
N ILE A 186 -0.05 -1.32 -17.21
CA ILE A 186 1.16 -2.14 -17.13
C ILE A 186 2.36 -1.39 -17.70
N ASP A 187 2.17 -0.45 -18.62
CA ASP A 187 3.24 0.22 -19.38
C ASP A 187 3.79 1.46 -18.68
N PHE A 188 3.04 2.01 -17.73
CA PHE A 188 3.40 3.22 -17.00
C PHE A 188 3.00 3.11 -15.53
N ASP A 189 3.75 3.80 -14.68
CA ASP A 189 3.50 3.84 -13.24
C ASP A 189 2.70 5.10 -12.89
N HIS A 190 3.15 6.26 -13.40
CA HIS A 190 2.52 7.56 -13.18
C HIS A 190 2.31 8.34 -14.48
N ILE A 191 1.18 9.04 -14.56
CA ILE A 191 0.89 10.02 -15.62
C ILE A 191 1.02 11.42 -15.03
N LEU A 192 1.81 12.27 -15.66
CA LEU A 192 1.91 13.69 -15.37
C LEU A 192 1.16 14.47 -16.45
N CYS A 193 0.32 15.41 -16.04
CA CYS A 193 -0.51 16.18 -16.97
C CYS A 193 -0.37 17.68 -16.72
N HIS A 194 -0.11 18.42 -17.79
CA HIS A 194 -0.15 19.87 -17.76
C HIS A 194 -1.61 20.39 -17.76
N SER A 195 -1.83 21.58 -17.21
CA SER A 195 -3.17 22.14 -17.01
C SER A 195 -4.00 22.35 -18.29
N ASP A 196 -3.34 22.45 -19.43
CA ASP A 196 -3.97 22.63 -20.75
C ASP A 196 -4.67 21.38 -21.28
N MET A 197 -4.19 20.18 -20.93
CA MET A 197 -4.65 18.90 -21.49
C MET A 197 -5.62 18.14 -20.56
N LEU A 198 -5.89 18.65 -19.36
CA LEU A 198 -6.70 17.92 -18.38
C LEU A 198 -8.14 17.67 -18.85
N ILE A 199 -8.74 18.62 -19.57
CA ILE A 199 -10.11 18.49 -20.09
C ILE A 199 -10.16 17.38 -21.15
N GLU A 200 -9.19 17.33 -22.05
CA GLU A 200 -9.09 16.29 -23.09
C GLU A 200 -8.81 14.91 -22.46
N LEU A 201 -7.99 14.87 -21.38
CA LEU A 201 -7.70 13.65 -20.64
C LEU A 201 -8.92 13.10 -19.87
N ALA A 202 -9.92 13.94 -19.56
CA ALA A 202 -11.11 13.52 -18.84
C ALA A 202 -11.91 12.43 -19.59
N GLU A 203 -11.78 12.36 -20.91
CA GLU A 203 -12.45 11.35 -21.75
C GLU A 203 -11.94 9.93 -21.48
N VAL A 204 -10.69 9.77 -21.03
CA VAL A 204 -10.09 8.46 -20.68
C VAL A 204 -10.09 8.17 -19.17
N ARG A 205 -10.78 8.99 -18.37
CA ARG A 205 -10.84 8.83 -16.90
C ARG A 205 -11.30 7.44 -16.47
N GLY A 206 -12.26 6.85 -17.18
CA GLY A 206 -12.76 5.49 -16.89
C GLY A 206 -11.73 4.39 -17.12
N ILE A 207 -10.74 4.62 -17.99
CA ILE A 207 -9.65 3.69 -18.30
C ILE A 207 -8.54 3.86 -17.25
N LEU A 208 -8.14 5.11 -16.97
CA LEU A 208 -7.05 5.41 -16.06
C LEU A 208 -7.37 5.12 -14.59
N LYS A 209 -8.64 5.25 -14.17
CA LYS A 209 -9.13 5.03 -12.79
C LYS A 209 -8.21 5.67 -11.73
N GLU A 210 -7.37 4.87 -11.07
CA GLU A 210 -6.47 5.30 -10.01
C GLU A 210 -5.28 6.11 -10.54
N HIS A 211 -4.85 5.91 -11.79
CA HIS A 211 -3.74 6.64 -12.41
C HIS A 211 -4.18 8.01 -12.98
N PHE A 212 -5.44 8.40 -12.81
CA PHE A 212 -5.90 9.70 -13.26
C PHE A 212 -5.20 10.83 -12.47
N PRO A 213 -4.66 11.87 -13.13
CA PRO A 213 -3.99 12.98 -12.47
C PRO A 213 -4.90 13.70 -11.46
N ASN A 214 -4.40 13.95 -10.26
CA ASN A 214 -5.12 14.63 -9.20
C ASN A 214 -4.20 15.63 -8.47
N LYS A 215 -4.75 16.77 -8.04
CA LYS A 215 -4.04 17.77 -7.23
C LYS A 215 -3.49 17.18 -5.93
N LEU A 216 -4.24 16.25 -5.32
CA LEU A 216 -3.80 15.56 -4.09
C LEU A 216 -2.57 14.67 -4.31
N LYS A 217 -2.47 14.02 -5.48
CA LYS A 217 -1.28 13.23 -5.85
C LYS A 217 -0.12 14.11 -6.30
N GLY A 218 -0.42 15.32 -6.77
CA GLY A 218 0.57 16.27 -7.25
C GLY A 218 1.05 15.99 -8.67
N ASN A 219 0.37 15.13 -9.44
CA ASN A 219 0.71 14.77 -10.83
C ASN A 219 0.13 15.75 -11.87
N TYR A 220 -0.37 16.91 -11.42
CA TYR A 220 -1.09 17.89 -12.23
C TYR A 220 -0.59 19.30 -11.90
N GLY A 221 -0.23 20.10 -12.90
CA GLY A 221 0.29 21.45 -12.70
C GLY A 221 0.60 22.19 -14.00
N THR A 222 1.16 23.39 -13.89
CA THR A 222 1.56 24.25 -15.03
C THR A 222 3.04 24.13 -15.38
N ASP A 223 3.88 23.65 -14.46
CA ASP A 223 5.31 23.49 -14.67
C ASP A 223 5.66 22.00 -14.73
N ILE A 224 5.92 21.52 -15.94
CA ILE A 224 6.23 20.10 -16.17
C ILE A 224 7.62 19.75 -15.66
N GLU A 225 8.57 20.67 -15.75
CA GLU A 225 9.94 20.41 -15.30
C GLU A 225 9.98 20.23 -13.78
N ALA A 226 9.29 21.09 -13.04
CA ALA A 226 9.16 20.94 -11.59
C ALA A 226 8.43 19.65 -11.21
N LEU A 227 7.36 19.30 -11.93
CA LEU A 227 6.65 18.03 -11.73
C LEU A 227 7.57 16.83 -11.99
N MET A 228 8.28 16.82 -13.10
CA MET A 228 9.22 15.74 -13.44
C MET A 228 10.28 15.58 -12.36
N LYS A 229 10.96 16.66 -11.95
CA LYS A 229 11.97 16.61 -10.87
C LYS A 229 11.42 16.03 -9.58
N LYS A 230 10.21 16.45 -9.19
CA LYS A 230 9.53 15.92 -8.00
C LYS A 230 9.27 14.43 -8.12
N PHE A 231 8.80 13.94 -9.27
CA PHE A 231 8.48 12.52 -9.47
C PHE A 231 9.71 11.64 -9.68
N THR A 232 10.81 12.22 -10.15
CA THR A 232 12.09 11.50 -10.29
C THR A 232 12.81 11.37 -8.95
N ASN A 233 12.84 12.44 -8.13
CA ASN A 233 13.60 12.44 -6.87
C ASN A 233 12.80 11.93 -5.67
N SER A 234 11.47 11.87 -5.74
CA SER A 234 10.67 11.37 -4.63
C SER A 234 10.73 9.86 -4.50
N ILE A 235 10.54 9.37 -3.28
CA ILE A 235 10.37 7.96 -2.96
C ILE A 235 8.88 7.68 -2.82
N GLU A 236 8.43 6.63 -3.50
CA GLU A 236 7.04 6.19 -3.51
C GLU A 236 6.91 5.08 -2.49
N TYR A 237 5.87 5.18 -1.68
CA TYR A 237 5.49 4.14 -0.75
C TYR A 237 4.03 3.77 -0.96
N LYS A 238 3.73 2.50 -0.74
CA LYS A 238 2.39 1.95 -0.91
C LYS A 238 1.98 1.25 0.36
N CYS A 239 0.81 1.61 0.87
CA CYS A 239 0.13 0.84 1.90
C CYS A 239 -0.48 -0.41 1.27
N VAL A 240 0.04 -1.56 1.69
CA VAL A 240 -0.49 -2.87 1.37
C VAL A 240 -1.41 -3.28 2.52
N ARG A 241 -2.65 -3.62 2.18
CA ARG A 241 -3.61 -4.14 3.14
C ARG A 241 -3.44 -5.64 3.25
N ASP A 242 -3.67 -6.17 4.44
CA ASP A 242 -3.76 -7.61 4.59
C ASP A 242 -5.07 -8.14 4.02
N ASP A 243 -5.01 -9.32 3.42
CA ASP A 243 -6.15 -9.97 2.77
C ASP A 243 -7.15 -10.53 3.79
N PHE A 244 -6.65 -10.94 4.97
CA PHE A 244 -7.45 -11.54 6.03
C PHE A 244 -7.87 -10.49 7.07
N GLU A 245 -7.01 -9.52 7.33
CA GLU A 245 -7.25 -8.44 8.30
C GLU A 245 -7.38 -7.08 7.61
N PRO A 246 -8.60 -6.66 7.26
CA PRO A 246 -8.82 -5.44 6.49
C PRO A 246 -8.49 -4.15 7.27
N ASP A 247 -8.35 -4.23 8.59
CA ASP A 247 -7.88 -3.16 9.47
C ASP A 247 -6.37 -3.11 9.64
N PHE A 248 -5.63 -4.08 9.11
CA PHE A 248 -4.17 -4.12 9.17
C PHE A 248 -3.55 -3.69 7.84
N GLY A 249 -2.58 -2.79 7.92
CA GLY A 249 -1.82 -2.30 6.78
C GLY A 249 -0.32 -2.35 7.05
N THR A 250 0.46 -2.53 6.00
CA THR A 250 1.92 -2.48 6.06
C THR A 250 2.46 -1.56 4.98
N ILE A 251 3.56 -0.88 5.30
CA ILE A 251 4.31 -0.03 4.37
C ILE A 251 5.79 -0.40 4.51
N SER A 252 6.50 -0.53 3.39
CA SER A 252 7.97 -0.62 3.38
C SER A 252 8.50 0.56 2.57
N VAL A 253 9.39 1.36 3.17
CA VAL A 253 9.98 2.54 2.51
C VAL A 253 11.49 2.58 2.74
N PRO A 254 12.31 2.67 1.68
CA PRO A 254 13.71 2.99 1.83
C PRO A 254 13.86 4.46 2.25
N PHE A 255 14.63 4.72 3.30
CA PHE A 255 14.86 6.08 3.79
C PHE A 255 16.34 6.49 3.83
N GLY A 256 17.25 5.55 3.55
CA GLY A 256 18.66 5.87 3.37
C GLY A 256 19.52 4.64 3.10
N ARG A 257 20.82 4.81 3.25
CA ARG A 257 21.83 3.75 3.19
C ARG A 257 22.63 3.71 4.49
N LEU A 258 23.23 2.57 4.81
CA LEU A 258 24.02 2.37 6.04
C LEU A 258 25.25 3.28 6.15
N ASN A 259 25.73 3.81 5.03
CA ASN A 259 26.87 4.72 4.97
C ASN A 259 26.52 6.21 5.17
N CYS A 260 25.22 6.54 5.24
CA CYS A 260 24.76 7.89 5.52
C CYS A 260 25.01 8.26 6.99
N LYS A 261 25.11 9.57 7.27
CA LYS A 261 25.18 10.05 8.66
C LYS A 261 23.88 9.73 9.39
N GLU A 262 24.00 9.38 10.67
CA GLU A 262 22.88 9.03 11.54
C GLU A 262 21.83 10.16 11.62
N GLU A 263 22.27 11.41 11.72
CA GLU A 263 21.40 12.60 11.74
C GLU A 263 20.52 12.69 10.48
N HIS A 264 21.11 12.47 9.30
CA HIS A 264 20.38 12.51 8.03
C HIS A 264 19.37 11.37 7.92
N LEU A 265 19.72 10.19 8.44
CA LEU A 265 18.83 9.03 8.49
C LEU A 265 17.65 9.29 9.44
N LEU A 266 17.89 9.95 10.58
CA LEU A 266 16.85 10.35 11.52
C LEU A 266 15.88 11.34 10.89
N GLU A 267 16.38 12.43 10.30
CA GLU A 267 15.53 13.43 9.65
C GLU A 267 14.70 12.83 8.50
N ASN A 268 15.30 11.93 7.72
CA ASN A 268 14.58 11.21 6.67
C ASN A 268 13.49 10.30 7.24
N LEU A 269 13.78 9.54 8.31
CA LEU A 269 12.79 8.67 8.95
C LEU A 269 11.63 9.48 9.55
N VAL A 270 11.91 10.58 10.24
CA VAL A 270 10.89 11.48 10.79
C VAL A 270 10.00 12.01 9.66
N ALA A 271 10.58 12.47 8.55
CA ALA A 271 9.80 12.95 7.40
C ALA A 271 8.90 11.84 6.81
N VAL A 272 9.37 10.59 6.75
CA VAL A 272 8.57 9.43 6.32
C VAL A 272 7.40 9.19 7.26
N LEU A 273 7.66 9.12 8.56
CA LEU A 273 6.64 8.83 9.57
C LEU A 273 5.57 9.93 9.62
N GLN A 274 5.97 11.20 9.64
CA GLN A 274 5.03 12.34 9.58
C GLN A 274 4.18 12.32 8.30
N LYS A 275 4.78 11.95 7.16
CA LYS A 275 4.05 11.86 5.90
C LYS A 275 3.01 10.74 5.93
N ILE A 276 3.36 9.59 6.51
CA ILE A 276 2.45 8.46 6.72
C ILE A 276 1.33 8.86 7.68
N GLU A 277 1.65 9.50 8.79
CA GLU A 277 0.69 10.00 9.77
C GLU A 277 -0.32 10.99 9.14
N GLY A 278 0.10 11.81 8.20
CA GLY A 278 -0.81 12.70 7.45
C GLY A 278 -1.93 12.00 6.67
N HIS A 279 -1.84 10.67 6.46
CA HIS A 279 -2.92 9.86 5.89
C HIS A 279 -3.95 9.38 6.92
N GLN A 280 -3.70 9.58 8.21
CA GLN A 280 -4.60 9.19 9.28
C GLN A 280 -5.95 9.92 9.14
N PRO A 281 -7.08 9.20 9.16
CA PRO A 281 -8.38 9.82 9.29
C PRO A 281 -8.52 10.49 10.66
N LYS A 282 -8.90 11.77 10.71
CA LYS A 282 -9.04 12.54 11.96
C LYS A 282 -9.93 11.91 13.05
N ASP A 283 -10.87 11.06 12.63
CA ASP A 283 -11.81 10.37 13.54
C ASP A 283 -11.46 8.88 13.75
N ALA A 284 -10.25 8.44 13.42
CA ALA A 284 -9.83 7.06 13.62
C ALA A 284 -9.56 6.77 15.10
N PRO A 285 -10.08 5.64 15.65
CA PRO A 285 -9.80 5.27 17.03
C PRO A 285 -8.41 4.62 17.16
N GLY A 286 -7.67 5.05 18.19
CA GLY A 286 -6.35 4.53 18.53
C GLY A 286 -5.22 5.08 17.65
N GLU A 287 -4.01 4.58 17.90
CA GLU A 287 -2.81 4.92 17.16
C GLU A 287 -2.86 4.43 15.71
N PHE A 288 -2.38 5.26 14.79
CA PHE A 288 -2.35 4.93 13.36
C PHE A 288 -1.13 4.09 13.02
N ILE A 289 0.06 4.47 13.50
CA ILE A 289 1.28 3.69 13.39
C ILE A 289 1.37 2.81 14.64
N THR A 290 1.35 1.49 14.47
CA THR A 290 1.38 0.56 15.61
C THR A 290 2.78 0.04 15.89
N ARG A 291 3.60 -0.12 14.84
CA ARG A 291 4.95 -0.66 14.95
C ARG A 291 5.83 -0.16 13.81
N VAL A 292 7.07 0.16 14.13
CA VAL A 292 8.11 0.52 13.15
C VAL A 292 9.28 -0.42 13.33
N LEU A 293 9.67 -1.11 12.27
CA LEU A 293 10.80 -2.02 12.22
C LEU A 293 11.81 -1.51 11.18
N ILE A 294 13.09 -1.52 11.51
CA ILE A 294 14.17 -1.22 10.56
C ILE A 294 14.75 -2.52 10.03
N LYS A 295 14.77 -2.64 8.71
CA LYS A 295 15.27 -3.80 7.98
C LYS A 295 16.33 -3.35 6.98
N SER A 296 17.34 -4.16 6.77
CA SER A 296 18.32 -3.94 5.71
C SER A 296 18.71 -5.27 5.11
N LYS A 297 18.49 -5.42 3.81
CA LYS A 297 18.86 -6.64 3.07
C LYS A 297 20.38 -6.61 2.81
N PRO A 298 21.09 -7.74 2.91
CA PRO A 298 20.58 -9.12 2.95
C PRO A 298 20.28 -9.71 4.34
N SER A 299 20.47 -8.96 5.44
CA SER A 299 20.15 -9.44 6.79
C SER A 299 18.66 -9.78 6.94
N SER A 300 18.36 -10.84 7.69
CA SER A 300 17.00 -11.19 8.11
C SER A 300 16.56 -10.52 9.40
N GLU A 301 17.46 -9.77 10.04
CA GLU A 301 17.20 -9.13 11.33
C GLU A 301 16.31 -7.90 11.17
N GLU A 302 15.43 -7.71 12.14
CA GLU A 302 14.46 -6.62 12.16
C GLU A 302 14.46 -5.99 13.55
N PHE A 303 14.76 -4.70 13.65
CA PHE A 303 14.83 -4.01 14.93
C PHE A 303 13.63 -3.08 15.10
N ARG A 304 12.88 -3.26 16.19
CA ARG A 304 11.79 -2.35 16.55
C ARG A 304 12.35 -1.02 17.04
N ILE A 305 11.77 0.07 16.56
CA ILE A 305 12.16 1.44 16.95
C ILE A 305 11.14 2.04 17.90
N ARG A 306 11.65 2.83 18.86
CA ARG A 306 10.88 3.76 19.69
C ARG A 306 10.37 4.91 18.82
N HIS A 307 9.27 4.67 18.13
CA HIS A 307 8.68 5.63 17.21
C HIS A 307 7.91 6.76 17.92
N TRP A 308 7.53 6.53 19.19
CA TRP A 308 6.96 7.57 20.06
C TRP A 308 7.96 8.68 20.38
N ASP A 309 9.26 8.39 20.45
CA ASP A 309 10.30 9.42 20.61
C ASP A 309 10.42 10.35 19.38
N LEU A 310 9.94 9.90 18.21
CA LEU A 310 10.09 10.60 16.93
C LEU A 310 8.85 11.41 16.52
N LEU A 311 7.70 11.15 17.14
CA LEU A 311 6.41 11.71 16.78
C LEU A 311 5.70 12.25 18.02
N GLU A 312 5.22 13.49 17.97
CA GLU A 312 4.62 14.16 19.14
C GLU A 312 3.27 13.57 19.59
N ASN A 313 2.57 12.82 18.72
CA ASN A 313 1.21 12.32 18.98
C ASN A 313 1.15 10.92 19.61
N TYR A 314 2.28 10.34 19.97
CA TYR A 314 2.38 8.96 20.47
C TYR A 314 2.88 8.98 21.90
N GLU A 315 2.21 8.24 22.78
CA GLU A 315 2.60 8.10 24.19
C GLU A 315 3.55 6.90 24.32
N ASP A 316 4.51 6.99 25.25
CA ASP A 316 5.41 5.86 25.50
C ASP A 316 4.63 4.74 26.23
N PRO A 317 4.45 3.56 25.61
CA PRO A 317 3.70 2.45 26.20
C PRO A 317 4.40 1.84 27.43
N TYR A 318 5.68 2.15 27.65
CA TYR A 318 6.49 1.66 28.76
C TYR A 318 6.85 2.75 29.77
N ALA A 319 6.33 3.97 29.61
CA ALA A 319 6.45 4.98 30.64
C ALA A 319 5.78 4.45 31.91
N VAL A 320 6.60 4.14 32.92
CA VAL A 320 6.10 3.97 34.28
C VAL A 320 5.47 5.30 34.64
N GLU A 321 4.18 5.30 34.98
CA GLU A 321 3.50 6.46 35.58
C GLU A 321 4.30 6.89 36.81
N SER A 322 5.25 7.79 36.60
CA SER A 322 6.10 8.33 37.63
C SER A 322 5.36 9.55 38.16
N GLU A 323 4.86 9.39 39.38
CA GLU A 323 4.42 10.43 40.31
C GLU A 323 3.05 11.08 40.03
N ASN A 324 1.99 10.44 40.55
CA ASN A 324 0.89 11.17 41.20
C ASN A 324 0.67 10.77 42.67
N ASP A 325 1.49 9.88 43.25
CA ASP A 325 1.37 9.50 44.67
C ASP A 325 2.00 10.50 45.64
N SER A 326 2.76 11.51 45.16
CA SER A 326 3.38 12.53 46.03
C SER A 326 2.40 13.62 46.51
N ASN A 327 1.17 13.67 45.97
CA ASN A 327 0.14 14.64 46.39
C ASN A 327 -0.84 14.09 47.45
N GLU A 328 -0.87 12.79 47.71
CA GLU A 328 -1.72 12.22 48.77
C GLU A 328 -1.02 12.20 50.14
N GLU A 329 0.29 11.90 50.21
CA GLU A 329 1.02 11.93 51.49
C GLU A 329 1.16 13.34 52.10
N MET A 330 1.15 14.40 51.28
CA MET A 330 1.19 15.80 51.77
C MET A 330 -0.16 16.33 52.27
N ASN A 331 -1.26 15.61 52.00
CA ASN A 331 -2.59 15.93 52.53
C ASN A 331 -2.94 15.14 53.80
N GLU A 332 -2.31 13.99 54.04
CA GLU A 332 -2.47 13.25 55.31
C GLU A 332 -1.61 13.82 56.45
N LEU A 333 -0.52 14.53 56.14
CA LEU A 333 0.28 15.27 57.14
C LEU A 333 -0.32 16.64 57.54
N ARG A 334 -1.50 17.00 57.02
CA ARG A 334 -2.22 18.25 57.32
C ARG A 334 -3.60 18.05 57.95
N GLN A 335 -3.95 16.84 58.36
CA GLN A 335 -5.06 16.56 59.28
C GLN A 335 -4.49 16.12 60.63
#